data_AF-A0A368C354-F1
#
_entry.id   AF-A0A368C354-F1
#
_cell.length_a   1.000
_cell.length_b   1.000
_cell.length_c   1.000
_cell.angle_alpha   90.00
_cell.angle_beta   90.00
_cell.angle_gamma   90.00
#
_symmetry.space_group_name_H-M   'P 1'
#
loop_
_entity.id
_entity.type
_entity.pdbx_description
1 polymer ?
#
loop_
_entity_poly.entity_id
_entity_poly.type
_entity_poly.pdbx_seq_one_letter_code
_entity_poly.pdbx_strand_id
1 'polypeptide(L)'
;MNKYSLLLLMTLILLPYTSAESDSNKETVEKKSSVGVFGYWKKDDCKKISETSGALLYFAGIELEKSTKQREAGQPVRAAESAKAAQYLAEMATHYAKNFEAYCKRPA
;
A
#
# COMPACT_ATOMS: atom_id res chain seq x y z
N MET A 1 35.20 -4.96 41.68
CA MET A 1 34.44 -5.37 40.49
C MET A 1 34.61 -4.31 39.42
N ASN A 2 35.37 -4.63 38.37
CA ASN A 2 35.76 -3.67 37.34
C ASN A 2 34.58 -3.39 36.39
N LYS A 3 34.21 -2.12 36.19
CA LYS A 3 33.00 -1.70 35.47
C LYS A 3 32.97 -2.18 34.01
N TYR A 4 34.14 -2.48 33.46
CA TYR A 4 34.32 -3.01 32.11
C TYR A 4 34.06 -4.51 31.97
N SER A 5 33.97 -5.25 33.09
CA SER A 5 33.71 -6.70 33.09
C SER A 5 32.28 -7.04 32.69
N LEU A 6 31.32 -6.13 32.90
CA LEU A 6 29.92 -6.28 32.50
C LEU A 6 29.69 -5.86 31.04
N LEU A 7 30.52 -4.97 30.50
CA LEU A 7 30.46 -4.51 29.11
C LEU A 7 31.03 -5.54 28.12
N LEU A 8 32.02 -6.32 28.53
CA LEU A 8 32.65 -7.36 27.70
C LEU A 8 31.74 -8.59 27.44
N LEU A 9 30.72 -8.82 28.27
CA LEU A 9 29.75 -9.91 28.05
C LEU A 9 28.66 -9.54 27.03
N MET A 10 28.36 -8.25 26.82
CA MET A 10 27.33 -7.82 25.87
C MET A 10 27.80 -7.82 24.41
N THR A 11 29.10 -7.80 24.15
CA THR A 11 29.65 -7.79 22.79
C THR A 11 29.71 -9.18 22.14
N LEU A 12 29.55 -10.27 22.90
CA LEU A 12 29.56 -11.64 22.36
C LEU A 12 28.23 -12.08 21.72
N ILE A 13 27.18 -11.25 21.77
CA ILE A 13 25.84 -11.58 21.23
C ILE A 13 25.66 -11.03 19.79
N LEU A 14 26.59 -10.20 19.29
CA LEU A 14 26.50 -9.57 17.96
C LEU A 14 27.39 -10.20 16.89
N LEU A 15 28.09 -11.30 17.19
CA LEU A 15 28.70 -12.11 16.15
C LEU A 15 27.59 -12.97 15.52
N PRO A 16 27.33 -12.88 14.19
CA PRO A 16 26.53 -13.89 13.53
C PRO A 16 27.27 -15.22 13.69
N TYR A 17 26.76 -16.10 14.56
CA TYR A 17 27.17 -17.48 14.61
C TYR A 17 26.82 -18.07 13.24
N THR A 18 27.77 -18.07 12.30
CA THR A 18 27.71 -18.98 11.17
C THR A 18 28.04 -20.36 11.73
N SER A 19 27.03 -21.02 12.29
CA SER A 19 27.07 -22.46 12.47
C SER A 19 27.22 -23.05 11.07
N ALA A 20 28.42 -23.57 10.78
CA ALA A 20 28.59 -24.53 9.71
C ALA A 20 27.93 -25.84 10.16
N GLU A 21 26.59 -25.85 10.13
CA GLU A 21 25.78 -27.06 10.22
C GLU A 21 25.18 -27.24 8.82
N SER A 22 25.63 -28.28 8.14
CA SER A 22 25.12 -28.71 6.86
C SER A 22 23.70 -29.23 7.03
N ASP A 23 22.71 -28.34 6.90
CA ASP A 23 21.36 -28.77 6.57
C ASP A 23 20.78 -27.89 5.46
N SER A 24 20.66 -28.54 4.31
CA SER A 24 20.08 -28.02 3.10
C SER A 24 18.58 -27.79 3.28
N ASN A 25 18.18 -26.60 3.72
CA ASN A 25 16.99 -25.98 3.15
C ASN A 25 17.08 -24.46 3.31
N LYS A 26 17.75 -23.88 2.32
CA LYS A 26 17.66 -22.46 1.99
C LYS A 26 16.17 -22.18 1.75
N GLU A 27 15.46 -21.68 2.75
CA GLU A 27 14.20 -20.98 2.53
C GLU A 27 14.56 -19.74 1.72
N THR A 28 14.66 -19.93 0.41
CA THR A 28 14.63 -18.85 -0.54
C THR A 28 13.33 -18.15 -0.26
N VAL A 29 13.40 -16.99 0.39
CA VAL A 29 12.39 -15.96 0.25
C VAL A 29 12.34 -15.67 -1.25
N GLU A 30 11.55 -16.46 -1.98
CA GLU A 30 11.23 -16.21 -3.35
C GLU A 30 10.61 -14.82 -3.34
N LYS A 31 11.36 -13.84 -3.81
CA LYS A 31 10.87 -12.48 -4.00
C LYS A 31 9.77 -12.60 -5.06
N LYS A 32 8.54 -12.82 -4.60
CA LYS A 32 7.37 -13.06 -5.45
C LYS A 32 7.21 -11.85 -6.35
N SER A 33 7.68 -11.97 -7.58
CA SER A 33 7.65 -10.89 -8.57
C SER A 33 6.22 -10.37 -8.72
N SER A 34 6.03 -9.06 -8.68
CA SER A 34 4.74 -8.41 -9.02
C SER A 34 4.47 -8.44 -10.52
N VAL A 35 5.51 -8.68 -11.33
CA VAL A 35 5.44 -8.77 -12.77
C VAL A 35 5.06 -10.21 -13.17
N GLY A 36 3.95 -10.31 -13.88
CA GLY A 36 3.47 -11.50 -14.59
C GLY A 36 4.04 -11.60 -16.01
N VAL A 37 3.30 -12.28 -16.90
CA VAL A 37 3.77 -12.55 -18.27
C VAL A 37 3.88 -11.25 -19.07
N PHE A 38 4.91 -11.13 -19.91
CA PHE A 38 5.12 -10.01 -20.84
C PHE A 38 5.23 -8.61 -20.19
N GLY A 39 5.66 -8.52 -18.92
CA GLY A 39 5.84 -7.23 -18.24
C GLY A 39 4.57 -6.65 -17.61
N TYR A 40 3.41 -7.30 -17.80
CA TYR A 40 2.17 -6.92 -17.13
C TYR A 40 2.18 -7.36 -15.67
N TRP A 41 1.36 -6.73 -14.84
CA TRP A 41 1.15 -7.21 -13.47
C TRP A 41 0.30 -8.49 -13.46
N LYS A 42 0.40 -9.23 -12.35
CA LYS A 42 -0.41 -10.43 -12.14
C LYS A 42 -1.90 -10.07 -12.13
N LYS A 43 -2.74 -10.98 -12.64
CA LYS A 43 -4.19 -10.80 -12.72
C LYS A 43 -4.82 -10.40 -11.37
N ASP A 44 -4.39 -11.03 -10.29
CA ASP A 44 -4.90 -10.73 -8.94
C ASP A 44 -4.51 -9.33 -8.46
N ASP A 45 -3.32 -8.85 -8.81
CA ASP A 45 -2.88 -7.50 -8.46
C ASP A 45 -3.61 -6.45 -9.30
N CYS A 46 -3.87 -6.74 -10.57
CA CYS A 46 -4.73 -5.93 -11.43
C CYS A 46 -6.17 -5.84 -10.93
N LYS A 47 -6.74 -6.96 -10.44
CA LYS A 47 -8.05 -6.99 -9.81
C LYS A 47 -8.08 -6.06 -8.58
N LYS A 48 -7.09 -6.18 -7.69
CA LYS A 48 -6.99 -5.32 -6.50
C LYS A 48 -6.91 -3.83 -6.85
N ILE A 49 -6.14 -3.46 -7.87
CA ILE A 49 -6.09 -2.05 -8.33
C ILE A 49 -7.48 -1.59 -8.76
N SER A 50 -8.17 -2.37 -9.60
CA SER A 50 -9.49 -2.00 -10.11
C SER A 50 -10.53 -1.87 -8.99
N GLU A 51 -10.50 -2.79 -8.01
CA GLU A 51 -11.38 -2.75 -6.83
C GLU A 51 -11.08 -1.55 -5.96
N THR A 52 -9.80 -1.23 -5.75
CA THR A 52 -9.38 -0.06 -4.97
C THR A 52 -9.82 1.24 -5.64
N SER A 53 -9.67 1.34 -6.97
CA SER A 53 -10.18 2.48 -7.74
C SER A 53 -11.70 2.64 -7.56
N GLY A 54 -12.45 1.54 -7.67
CA GLY A 54 -13.91 1.56 -7.48
C GLY A 54 -14.32 1.97 -6.06
N ALA A 55 -13.65 1.41 -5.05
CA ALA A 55 -13.92 1.74 -3.64
C ALA A 55 -13.65 3.21 -3.33
N LEU A 56 -12.54 3.77 -3.83
CA LEU A 56 -12.21 5.19 -3.66
C LEU A 56 -13.27 6.10 -4.31
N LEU A 57 -13.75 5.76 -5.52
CA LEU A 57 -14.85 6.49 -6.15
C LEU A 57 -16.16 6.41 -5.35
N TYR A 58 -16.47 5.24 -4.79
CA TYR A 58 -17.63 5.08 -3.93
C TYR A 58 -17.57 6.00 -2.71
N PHE A 59 -16.43 6.04 -2.01
CA PHE A 59 -16.24 6.94 -0.88
C PHE A 59 -16.24 8.42 -1.29
N ALA A 60 -15.71 8.76 -2.46
CA ALA A 60 -15.83 10.11 -3.01
C ALA A 60 -17.30 10.52 -3.15
N GLY A 61 -18.17 9.62 -3.63
CA GLY A 61 -19.60 9.84 -3.71
C GLY A 61 -20.25 10.11 -2.36
N ILE A 62 -19.87 9.37 -1.31
CA ILE A 62 -20.37 9.58 0.06
C ILE A 62 -20.00 10.97 0.59
N GLU A 63 -18.74 11.39 0.43
CA GLU A 63 -18.31 12.71 0.88
C GLU A 63 -18.98 13.85 0.09
N LEU A 64 -19.31 13.62 -1.20
CA LEU A 64 -20.06 14.57 -2.01
C LEU A 64 -21.53 14.69 -1.55
N GLU A 65 -22.18 13.58 -1.21
CA GLU A 65 -23.52 13.58 -0.62
C GLU A 65 -23.53 14.33 0.73
N LYS A 66 -22.53 14.08 1.57
CA LYS A 66 -22.33 14.77 2.85
C LYS A 66 -22.11 16.27 2.67
N SER A 67 -21.27 16.66 1.69
CA SER A 67 -21.08 18.07 1.31
C SER A 67 -22.41 18.74 0.93
N THR A 68 -23.24 18.04 0.15
CA THR A 68 -24.57 18.52 -0.26
C THR A 68 -25.47 18.76 0.95
N LYS A 69 -25.59 17.78 1.85
CA LYS A 69 -26.36 17.91 3.10
C LYS A 69 -25.88 19.07 3.98
N GLN A 70 -24.57 19.27 4.08
CA GLN A 70 -23.98 20.37 4.87
C GLN A 70 -24.27 21.75 4.25
N ARG A 71 -24.28 21.86 2.91
CA ARG A 71 -24.65 23.09 2.21
C ARG A 71 -26.13 23.42 2.45
N GLU A 72 -27.01 22.43 2.35
CA GLU A 72 -28.44 22.56 2.65
C GLU A 72 -28.69 22.97 4.11
N ALA A 73 -27.85 22.50 5.04
CA ALA A 73 -27.91 22.86 6.45
C ALA A 73 -27.23 24.21 6.79
N GLY A 74 -26.79 25.00 5.81
CA GLY A 74 -26.16 26.31 6.04
C GLY A 74 -24.76 26.24 6.65
N GLN A 75 -24.01 25.14 6.43
CA GLN A 75 -22.67 24.91 6.99
C GLN A 75 -21.59 24.94 5.89
N PRO A 76 -21.27 26.11 5.30
CA PRO A 76 -20.45 26.20 4.09
C PRO A 76 -19.01 25.71 4.28
N VAL A 77 -18.41 25.96 5.45
CA VAL A 77 -17.03 25.51 5.74
C VAL A 77 -16.95 23.99 5.74
N ARG A 78 -17.87 23.31 6.43
CA ARG A 78 -17.93 21.85 6.47
C ARG A 78 -18.24 21.25 5.09
N ALA A 79 -19.15 21.88 4.34
CA ALA A 79 -19.46 21.47 2.98
C ALA A 79 -18.22 21.52 2.08
N ALA A 80 -17.40 22.57 2.21
CA ALA A 80 -16.14 22.71 1.47
C ALA A 80 -15.11 21.64 1.89
N GLU A 81 -15.01 21.32 3.18
CA GLU A 81 -14.14 20.24 3.68
C GLU A 81 -14.53 18.88 3.09
N SER A 82 -15.82 18.52 3.13
CA SER A 82 -16.30 17.26 2.56
C SER A 82 -16.13 17.22 1.04
N ALA A 83 -16.36 18.34 0.33
CA ALA A 83 -16.11 18.43 -1.11
C ALA A 83 -14.63 18.21 -1.44
N LYS A 84 -13.71 18.79 -0.65
CA LYS A 84 -12.27 18.59 -0.80
C LYS A 84 -11.86 17.13 -0.56
N ALA A 85 -12.47 16.47 0.44
CA ALA A 85 -12.27 15.04 0.68
C ALA A 85 -12.74 14.20 -0.51
N ALA A 86 -13.92 14.50 -1.07
CA ALA A 86 -14.44 13.84 -2.26
C ALA A 86 -13.48 14.00 -3.46
N GLN A 87 -12.98 15.21 -3.69
CA GLN A 87 -12.01 15.48 -4.75
C GLN A 87 -10.73 14.65 -4.58
N TYR A 88 -10.16 14.62 -3.38
CA TYR A 88 -8.94 13.84 -3.11
C TYR A 88 -9.15 12.35 -3.36
N LEU A 89 -10.27 11.79 -2.92
CA LEU A 89 -10.60 10.37 -3.15
C LEU A 89 -10.77 10.06 -4.64
N ALA A 90 -11.41 10.95 -5.41
CA ALA A 90 -11.57 10.80 -6.85
C ALA A 90 -10.22 10.89 -7.61
N GLU A 91 -9.33 11.77 -7.16
CA GLU A 91 -7.98 11.88 -7.71
C GLU A 91 -7.17 10.60 -7.45
N MET A 92 -7.21 10.10 -6.21
CA MET A 92 -6.59 8.83 -5.87
C MET A 92 -7.13 7.67 -6.71
N ALA A 93 -8.46 7.57 -6.87
CA ALA A 93 -9.06 6.57 -7.74
C ALA A 93 -8.53 6.66 -9.18
N THR A 94 -8.39 7.88 -9.70
CA THR A 94 -7.82 8.12 -11.03
C THR A 94 -6.38 7.61 -11.14
N HIS A 95 -5.56 7.76 -10.08
CA HIS A 95 -4.21 7.21 -10.05
C HIS A 95 -4.21 5.67 -10.10
N TYR A 96 -5.11 5.00 -9.38
CA TYR A 96 -5.28 3.55 -9.49
C TYR A 96 -5.74 3.13 -10.89
N ALA A 97 -6.70 3.84 -11.49
CA ALA A 97 -7.15 3.56 -12.85
C ALA A 97 -6.01 3.71 -13.88
N LYS A 98 -5.16 4.75 -13.75
CA LYS A 98 -3.97 4.94 -14.58
C LYS A 98 -2.95 3.81 -14.41
N ASN A 99 -2.74 3.32 -13.19
CA ASN A 99 -1.89 2.15 -12.95
C ASN A 99 -2.45 0.90 -13.63
N PHE A 100 -3.77 0.70 -13.61
CA PHE A 100 -4.39 -0.40 -14.35
C PHE A 100 -4.15 -0.26 -15.85
N GLU A 101 -4.32 0.93 -16.41
CA GLU A 101 -4.06 1.16 -17.84
C GLU A 101 -2.59 0.89 -18.21
N ALA A 102 -1.64 1.33 -17.39
CA ALA A 102 -0.22 1.16 -17.66
C ALA A 102 0.26 -0.30 -17.51
N TYR A 103 -0.24 -1.03 -16.52
CA TYR A 103 0.35 -2.32 -16.11
C TYR A 103 -0.56 -3.53 -16.30
N CYS A 104 -1.85 -3.34 -16.58
CA CYS A 104 -2.84 -4.42 -16.61
C CYS A 104 -3.62 -4.51 -17.93
N LYS A 105 -3.79 -3.40 -18.65
CA LYS A 105 -4.50 -3.37 -19.93
C LYS A 105 -3.62 -4.02 -20.99
N ARG A 106 -4.05 -5.17 -21.51
CA ARG A 106 -3.40 -5.84 -22.63
C ARG A 106 -3.86 -5.20 -23.95
N PRO A 107 -2.96 -5.02 -24.94
CA PRO A 107 -3.36 -4.64 -26.29
C PRO A 107 -4.34 -5.70 -26.84
N ALA A 108 -5.37 -5.21 -27.53
CA ALA A 108 -6.41 -6.03 -28.15
C ALA A 108 -5.88 -6.81 -29.35
#